data_AF-A0AAE4C623-F1
#
_entry.id   AF-A0AAE4C623-F1
#
_cell.length_a   1.000
_cell.length_b   1.000
_cell.length_c   1.000
_cell.angle_alpha   90.00
_cell.angle_beta   90.00
_cell.angle_gamma   90.00
#
_symmetry.space_group_name_H-M   'P 1'
#
loop_
_entity.id
_entity.type
_entity.pdbx_description
1 polymer ?
#
loop_
_entity_poly.entity_id
_entity_poly.type
_entity_poly.pdbx_seq_one_letter_code
_entity_poly.pdbx_strand_id
1 'polypeptide(L)'
;MGDQNPDKMAVVNTPSGAQIATPKDGCAAKSRIAVYGSIENSLKVNNFPNEILAAGAGARDGVKNVIDEISPDYSKCMNDSGYALGPGKAGEFAKQRWGVYRAQGQVPSVEEAALAKADAGCQAQSGLINKLQENFFDHAGAWAQDNEGEILKLAEIRAESKKRAQAILSGK
;
A
#
# COMPACT_ATOMS: atom_id res chain seq x y z
N MET A 1 8.46 15.03 30.23
CA MET A 1 7.85 13.69 30.34
C MET A 1 6.34 13.91 30.35
N GLY A 2 5.63 13.42 29.33
CA GLY A 2 4.21 13.71 29.14
C GLY A 2 3.36 13.01 30.19
N ASP A 3 2.46 13.77 30.79
CA ASP A 3 1.45 13.33 31.76
C ASP A 3 0.57 12.24 31.09
N GLN A 4 0.80 10.96 31.42
CA GLN A 4 0.07 9.81 30.86
C GLN A 4 -1.30 9.59 31.53
N ASN A 5 -1.90 10.64 32.09
CA ASN A 5 -3.21 10.53 32.69
C ASN A 5 -4.26 10.23 31.58
N PRO A 6 -4.88 9.05 31.57
CA PRO A 6 -5.80 8.63 30.50
C PRO A 6 -7.01 9.58 30.35
N ASP A 7 -7.42 10.27 31.41
CA ASP A 7 -8.53 11.24 31.36
C ASP A 7 -8.21 12.47 30.50
N LYS A 8 -6.92 12.82 30.39
CA LYS A 8 -6.42 13.94 29.59
C LYS A 8 -6.16 13.59 28.13
N MET A 9 -6.36 12.34 27.73
CA MET A 9 -6.04 11.86 26.38
C MET A 9 -7.30 11.64 25.55
N ALA A 10 -7.32 12.15 24.32
CA ALA A 10 -8.29 11.77 23.31
C ALA A 10 -7.79 10.49 22.67
N VAL A 11 -8.65 9.47 22.61
CA VAL A 11 -8.28 8.12 22.20
C VAL A 11 -9.23 7.68 21.08
N VAL A 12 -8.66 7.17 20.00
CA VAL A 12 -9.40 6.60 18.87
C VAL A 12 -8.86 5.21 18.58
N ASN A 13 -9.77 4.26 18.38
CA ASN A 13 -9.42 2.95 17.83
C ASN A 13 -9.51 3.03 16.30
N THR A 14 -8.49 2.53 15.63
CA THR A 14 -8.48 2.41 14.18
C THR A 14 -9.14 1.10 13.72
N PRO A 15 -9.57 1.00 12.45
CA PRO A 15 -10.05 -0.25 11.88
C PRO A 15 -9.06 -1.42 12.01
N SER A 16 -7.75 -1.16 11.92
CA SER A 16 -6.69 -2.14 12.18
C SER A 16 -6.56 -2.58 13.64
N GLY A 17 -7.36 -2.03 14.56
CA GLY A 17 -7.34 -2.35 15.99
C GLY A 17 -6.25 -1.60 16.78
N ALA A 18 -5.52 -0.68 16.13
CA ALA A 18 -4.55 0.16 16.82
C ALA A 18 -5.25 1.25 17.64
N GLN A 19 -4.65 1.61 18.77
CA GLN A 19 -5.13 2.70 19.61
C GLN A 19 -4.23 3.92 19.44
N ILE A 20 -4.83 5.06 19.11
CA ILE A 20 -4.13 6.32 18.88
C ILE A 20 -4.58 7.32 19.93
N ALA A 21 -3.61 7.87 20.67
CA ALA A 21 -3.87 8.79 21.75
C ALA A 21 -3.10 10.12 21.57
N THR A 22 -3.74 11.24 21.90
CA THR A 22 -3.07 12.55 21.97
C THR A 22 -3.66 13.38 23.12
N PRO A 23 -2.90 14.32 23.71
CA PRO A 23 -3.43 15.21 24.75
C PRO A 23 -4.65 16.01 24.28
N LYS A 24 -5.62 16.20 25.18
CA LYS A 24 -6.85 16.97 24.94
C LYS A 24 -6.67 18.49 25.04
N ASP A 25 -5.51 18.94 25.51
CA ASP A 25 -5.25 20.32 25.88
C ASP A 25 -4.00 20.92 25.18
N GLY A 26 -3.76 22.20 25.45
CA GLY A 26 -2.68 22.97 24.82
C GLY A 26 -3.03 23.54 23.44
N CYS A 27 -2.07 24.29 22.87
CA CYS A 27 -2.28 25.00 21.60
C CYS A 27 -2.56 24.05 20.43
N ALA A 28 -1.88 22.90 20.37
CA ALA A 28 -2.10 21.91 19.33
C ALA A 28 -3.53 21.33 19.37
N ALA A 29 -4.06 21.02 20.56
CA ALA A 29 -5.42 20.54 20.72
C ALA A 29 -6.46 21.60 20.31
N LYS A 30 -6.26 22.86 20.73
CA LYS A 30 -7.13 23.98 20.32
C LYS A 30 -7.17 24.15 18.79
N SER A 31 -6.02 24.12 18.13
CA SER A 31 -5.94 24.19 16.67
C SER A 31 -6.64 23.02 15.99
N ARG A 32 -6.49 21.80 16.52
CA ARG A 32 -7.18 20.62 16.00
C ARG A 32 -8.70 20.74 16.13
N ILE A 33 -9.20 21.19 17.28
CA ILE A 33 -10.64 21.41 17.50
C ILE A 33 -11.17 22.48 16.54
N ALA A 34 -10.44 23.58 16.37
CA ALA A 34 -10.86 24.67 15.48
C ALA A 34 -11.00 24.21 14.02
N VAL A 35 -10.07 23.38 13.53
CA VAL A 35 -10.09 22.89 12.14
C VAL A 35 -10.99 21.67 11.96
N TYR A 36 -10.87 20.66 12.81
CA TYR A 36 -11.50 19.35 12.63
C TYR A 36 -12.81 19.17 13.43
N GLY A 37 -13.19 20.15 14.24
CA GLY A 37 -14.37 20.11 15.13
C GLY A 37 -14.14 19.32 16.42
N SER A 38 -13.25 18.32 16.39
CA SER A 38 -12.82 17.56 17.58
C SER A 38 -11.40 17.02 17.41
N ILE A 39 -10.80 16.58 18.51
CA ILE A 39 -9.47 15.96 18.48
C ILE A 39 -9.56 14.57 17.86
N GLU A 40 -10.62 13.83 18.15
CA GLU A 40 -10.92 12.51 17.61
C GLU A 40 -11.03 12.56 16.08
N ASN A 41 -11.73 13.55 15.53
CA ASN A 41 -11.81 13.76 14.08
C ASN A 41 -10.44 14.04 13.47
N SER A 42 -9.63 14.86 14.14
CA SER A 42 -8.26 15.12 13.70
C SER A 42 -7.41 13.84 13.69
N LEU A 43 -7.52 13.00 14.73
CA LEU A 43 -6.82 11.73 14.82
C LEU A 43 -7.26 10.77 13.70
N LYS A 44 -8.57 10.63 13.48
CA LYS A 44 -9.12 9.79 12.41
C LYS A 44 -8.61 10.20 11.04
N VAL A 45 -8.73 11.49 10.69
CA VAL A 45 -8.32 11.99 9.37
C VAL A 45 -6.82 11.83 9.13
N ASN A 46 -6.00 12.09 10.14
CA ASN A 46 -4.54 12.06 10.01
C ASN A 46 -3.97 10.64 9.98
N ASN A 47 -4.66 9.67 10.59
CA ASN A 47 -4.18 8.30 10.64
C ASN A 47 -4.81 7.37 9.60
N PHE A 48 -5.90 7.79 8.95
CA PHE A 48 -6.50 7.02 7.87
C PHE A 48 -5.54 6.59 6.74
N PRO A 49 -4.54 7.40 6.31
CA PRO A 49 -3.54 6.93 5.35
C PRO A 49 -2.76 5.70 5.82
N ASN A 50 -2.50 5.56 7.13
CA ASN A 50 -1.83 4.38 7.67
C ASN A 50 -2.71 3.14 7.59
N GLU A 51 -4.04 3.29 7.69
CA GLU A 51 -5.00 2.20 7.51
C GLU A 51 -5.01 1.68 6.08
N ILE A 52 -4.94 2.58 5.08
CA ILE A 52 -4.81 2.21 3.67
C ILE A 52 -3.49 1.45 3.43
N LEU A 53 -2.39 1.93 4.02
CA LEU A 53 -1.09 1.26 3.90
C LEU A 53 -1.10 -0.14 4.55
N ALA A 54 -1.75 -0.28 5.70
CA ALA A 54 -1.92 -1.56 6.37
C ALA A 54 -2.76 -2.54 5.54
N ALA A 55 -3.84 -2.07 4.92
CA ALA A 55 -4.64 -2.87 3.98
C ALA A 55 -3.80 -3.36 2.78
N GLY A 56 -2.98 -2.47 2.21
CA GLY A 56 -2.05 -2.82 1.14
C GLY A 56 -0.97 -3.83 1.55
N ALA A 57 -0.62 -3.89 2.85
CA ALA A 57 0.28 -4.92 3.37
C ALA A 57 -0.38 -6.30 3.37
N GLY A 58 -1.67 -6.41 3.73
CA GLY A 58 -2.41 -7.68 3.66
C GLY A 58 -2.48 -8.27 2.25
N ALA A 59 -2.57 -7.43 1.21
CA ALA A 59 -2.49 -7.88 -0.17
C ALA A 59 -1.14 -8.55 -0.52
N ARG A 60 -0.05 -8.19 0.18
CA ARG A 60 1.27 -8.82 0.00
C ARG A 60 1.31 -10.24 0.54
N ASP A 61 0.53 -10.55 1.57
CA ASP A 61 0.51 -11.90 2.16
C ASP A 61 -0.08 -12.92 1.16
N GLY A 62 -1.04 -12.50 0.34
CA GLY A 62 -1.62 -13.32 -0.74
C GLY A 62 -0.68 -13.54 -1.94
N VAL A 63 0.36 -12.73 -2.12
CA VAL A 63 1.30 -12.83 -3.27
C VAL A 63 1.99 -14.19 -3.31
N LYS A 64 2.34 -14.76 -2.15
CA LYS A 64 2.97 -16.09 -2.12
C LYS A 64 2.07 -17.15 -2.74
N ASN A 65 0.78 -17.15 -2.41
CA ASN A 65 -0.17 -18.13 -2.94
C ASN A 65 -0.31 -17.99 -4.46
N VAL A 66 -0.38 -16.74 -4.96
CA VAL A 66 -0.39 -16.46 -6.40
C VAL A 66 0.86 -16.99 -7.09
N ILE A 67 2.05 -16.77 -6.50
CA ILE A 67 3.31 -17.26 -7.06
C ILE A 67 3.37 -18.78 -7.04
N ASP A 68 2.93 -19.43 -5.96
CA ASP A 68 2.92 -20.89 -5.85
C ASP A 68 1.96 -21.52 -6.87
N GLU A 69 0.79 -20.91 -7.10
CA GLU A 69 -0.19 -21.37 -8.09
C GLU A 69 0.35 -21.29 -9.53
N ILE A 70 1.04 -20.20 -9.87
CA ILE A 70 1.49 -19.92 -11.24
C ILE A 70 2.86 -20.53 -11.55
N SER A 71 3.63 -20.86 -10.51
CA SER A 71 5.01 -21.37 -10.65
C SER A 71 5.15 -22.56 -11.60
N PRO A 72 4.27 -23.58 -11.62
CA PRO A 72 4.41 -24.71 -12.54
C PRO A 72 4.38 -24.29 -14.02
N ASP A 73 3.38 -23.49 -14.42
CA ASP A 73 3.18 -23.08 -15.81
C ASP A 73 4.26 -22.10 -16.27
N TYR A 74 4.59 -21.11 -15.41
CA TYR A 74 5.68 -20.19 -15.68
C TYR A 74 7.02 -20.93 -15.81
N SER A 75 7.35 -21.82 -14.88
CA SER A 75 8.64 -22.52 -14.88
C SER A 75 8.75 -23.47 -16.07
N LYS A 76 7.64 -24.11 -16.48
CA LYS A 76 7.58 -24.90 -17.71
C LYS A 76 7.91 -24.03 -18.94
N CYS A 77 7.24 -22.87 -19.07
CA CYS A 77 7.50 -21.95 -20.18
C CYS A 77 8.95 -21.46 -20.22
N MET A 78 9.51 -21.11 -19.07
CA MET A 78 10.91 -20.67 -18.98
C MET A 78 11.87 -21.81 -19.35
N ASN A 79 11.61 -23.03 -18.88
CA ASN A 79 12.38 -24.22 -19.26
C ASN A 79 12.35 -24.46 -20.76
N ASP A 80 11.17 -24.39 -21.38
CA ASP A 80 10.99 -24.54 -22.83
C ASP A 80 11.72 -23.42 -23.61
N SER A 81 11.93 -22.26 -22.98
CA SER A 81 12.71 -21.13 -23.49
C SER A 81 14.22 -21.24 -23.20
N GLY A 82 14.68 -22.34 -22.58
CA GLY A 82 16.08 -22.60 -22.26
C GLY A 82 16.56 -22.07 -20.90
N TYR A 83 15.65 -21.66 -20.02
CA TYR A 83 15.95 -21.07 -18.72
C TYR A 83 15.26 -21.82 -17.57
N ALA A 84 16.03 -22.52 -16.75
CA ALA A 84 15.50 -23.27 -15.61
C ALA A 84 15.28 -22.40 -14.37
N LEU A 85 14.21 -21.59 -14.38
CA LEU A 85 13.91 -20.64 -13.32
C LEU A 85 12.41 -20.40 -13.11
N GLY A 86 12.05 -20.13 -11.86
CA GLY A 86 10.68 -19.78 -11.46
C GLY A 86 10.41 -18.27 -11.48
N PRO A 87 9.16 -17.86 -11.19
CA PRO A 87 8.74 -16.45 -11.25
C PRO A 87 9.65 -15.53 -10.42
N GLY A 88 9.98 -14.37 -10.98
CA GLY A 88 10.79 -13.34 -10.29
C GLY A 88 12.29 -13.65 -10.18
N LYS A 89 12.77 -14.76 -10.75
CA LYS A 89 14.19 -15.15 -10.69
C LYS A 89 15.04 -14.70 -11.89
N ALA A 90 14.43 -14.20 -12.96
CA ALA A 90 15.16 -13.78 -14.17
C ALA A 90 16.22 -12.69 -13.90
N GLY A 91 15.92 -11.69 -13.07
CA GLY A 91 16.89 -10.64 -12.72
C GLY A 91 18.07 -11.15 -11.89
N GLU A 92 17.83 -12.07 -10.95
CA GLU A 92 18.88 -12.72 -10.16
C GLU A 92 19.77 -13.59 -11.07
N PHE A 93 19.15 -14.36 -11.96
CA PHE A 93 19.85 -15.17 -12.95
C PHE A 93 20.74 -14.31 -13.87
N ALA A 94 20.21 -13.20 -14.40
CA ALA A 94 20.97 -12.28 -15.24
C ALA A 94 22.20 -11.72 -14.51
N LYS A 95 22.02 -11.29 -13.25
CA LYS A 95 23.10 -10.77 -12.41
C LYS A 95 24.18 -11.82 -12.15
N GLN A 96 23.80 -13.05 -11.85
CA GLN A 96 24.74 -14.15 -11.63
C GLN A 96 25.49 -14.55 -12.91
N ARG A 97 24.80 -14.52 -14.05
CA ARG A 97 25.33 -15.02 -15.33
C ARG A 97 26.20 -14.01 -16.06
N TRP A 98 25.81 -12.73 -16.06
CA TRP A 98 26.43 -11.68 -16.88
C TRP A 98 26.98 -10.50 -16.07
N GLY A 99 26.76 -10.46 -14.75
CA GLY A 99 27.39 -9.49 -13.86
C GLY A 99 26.59 -8.22 -13.60
N VAL A 100 27.28 -7.06 -13.57
CA VAL A 100 26.76 -5.80 -13.02
C VAL A 100 25.64 -5.22 -13.88
N TYR A 101 24.68 -4.53 -13.24
CA TYR A 101 23.66 -3.74 -13.92
C TYR A 101 24.29 -2.80 -14.96
N ARG A 102 23.72 -2.83 -16.17
CA ARG A 102 24.09 -1.92 -17.27
C ARG A 102 24.06 -0.46 -16.82
N ALA A 103 24.95 0.35 -17.38
CA ALA A 103 24.85 1.80 -17.23
C ALA A 103 23.55 2.31 -17.86
N GLN A 104 22.99 3.40 -17.31
CA GLN A 104 21.80 4.02 -17.86
C GLN A 104 22.03 4.40 -19.34
N GLY A 105 21.16 3.93 -20.23
CA GLY A 105 21.26 4.17 -21.69
C GLY A 105 22.05 3.11 -22.48
N GLN A 106 22.71 2.15 -21.83
CA GLN A 106 23.40 1.06 -22.52
C GLN A 106 22.41 0.01 -23.03
N VAL A 107 22.53 -0.42 -24.29
CA VAL A 107 21.69 -1.46 -24.90
C VAL A 107 21.94 -2.82 -24.24
N PRO A 108 20.91 -3.65 -23.98
CA PRO A 108 21.10 -5.01 -23.49
C PRO A 108 21.89 -5.88 -24.46
N SER A 109 22.60 -6.88 -23.93
CA SER A 109 23.18 -7.94 -24.78
C SER A 109 22.06 -8.74 -25.46
N VAL A 110 22.41 -9.52 -26.50
CA VAL A 110 21.44 -10.38 -27.19
C VAL A 110 20.85 -11.41 -26.21
N GLU A 111 21.68 -11.94 -25.31
CA GLU A 111 21.30 -12.93 -24.31
C GLU A 111 20.42 -12.32 -23.21
N GLU A 112 20.74 -11.11 -22.73
CA GLU A 112 19.89 -10.37 -21.79
C GLU A 112 18.52 -10.06 -22.39
N ALA A 113 18.49 -9.61 -23.65
CA ALA A 113 17.26 -9.34 -24.37
C ALA A 113 16.43 -10.62 -24.58
N ALA A 114 17.09 -11.75 -24.88
CA ALA A 114 16.43 -13.04 -25.02
C ALA A 114 15.80 -13.50 -23.70
N LEU A 115 16.52 -13.41 -22.58
CA LEU A 115 15.98 -13.73 -21.25
C LEU A 115 14.81 -12.83 -20.88
N ALA A 116 14.93 -11.51 -21.07
CA ALA A 116 13.87 -10.56 -20.76
C ALA A 116 12.60 -10.82 -21.60
N LYS A 117 12.78 -11.18 -22.87
CA LYS A 117 11.66 -11.54 -23.76
C LYS A 117 11.00 -12.85 -23.34
N ALA A 118 11.79 -13.87 -22.98
CA ALA A 118 11.28 -15.14 -22.48
C ALA A 118 10.51 -14.93 -21.17
N ASP A 119 11.10 -14.21 -20.20
CA ASP A 119 10.45 -13.87 -18.93
C ASP A 119 9.12 -13.15 -19.16
N ALA A 120 9.12 -12.06 -19.92
CA ALA A 120 7.88 -11.32 -20.21
C ALA A 120 6.82 -12.19 -20.92
N GLY A 121 7.22 -13.02 -21.88
CA GLY A 121 6.33 -13.95 -22.57
C GLY A 121 5.72 -14.98 -21.62
N CYS A 122 6.54 -15.57 -20.74
CA CYS A 122 6.09 -16.55 -19.77
C CYS A 122 5.20 -15.94 -18.69
N GLN A 123 5.47 -14.70 -18.23
CA GLN A 123 4.57 -13.97 -17.34
C GLN A 123 3.20 -13.73 -17.97
N ALA A 124 3.17 -13.39 -19.26
CA ALA A 124 1.92 -13.19 -19.99
C ALA A 124 1.16 -14.51 -20.19
N GLN A 125 1.85 -15.58 -20.58
CA GLN A 125 1.24 -16.89 -20.80
C GLN A 125 0.70 -17.50 -19.51
N SER A 126 1.43 -17.34 -18.39
CA SER A 126 1.03 -17.87 -17.10
C SER A 126 0.01 -16.98 -16.37
N GLY A 127 -0.31 -15.81 -16.92
CA GLY A 127 -1.24 -14.86 -16.32
C GLY A 127 -0.73 -14.21 -15.02
N LEU A 128 0.59 -14.21 -14.79
CA LEU A 128 1.21 -13.74 -13.54
C LEU A 128 0.71 -12.36 -13.12
N ILE A 129 0.77 -11.40 -14.04
CA ILE A 129 0.39 -10.01 -13.74
C ILE A 129 -1.11 -9.90 -13.43
N ASN A 130 -1.96 -10.60 -14.18
CA ASN A 130 -3.41 -10.53 -13.97
C ASN A 130 -3.80 -11.11 -12.62
N LYS A 131 -3.27 -12.28 -12.25
CA LYS A 131 -3.56 -12.90 -10.94
C LYS A 131 -3.02 -12.08 -9.77
N LEU A 132 -1.87 -11.42 -9.92
CA LEU A 132 -1.38 -10.48 -8.91
C LEU A 132 -2.28 -9.25 -8.77
N GLN A 133 -2.81 -8.74 -9.89
CA GLN A 133 -3.78 -7.64 -9.88
C GLN A 133 -5.11 -8.05 -9.26
N GLU A 134 -5.64 -9.22 -9.62
CA GLU A 134 -6.86 -9.81 -9.03
C GLU A 134 -6.70 -9.94 -7.51
N ASN A 135 -5.61 -10.57 -7.05
CA ASN A 135 -5.31 -10.66 -5.62
C ASN A 135 -5.25 -9.28 -4.94
N PHE A 136 -4.63 -8.28 -5.58
CA PHE A 136 -4.62 -6.93 -5.04
C PHE A 136 -6.03 -6.34 -4.94
N PHE A 137 -6.85 -6.46 -5.99
CA PHE A 137 -8.21 -5.91 -6.00
C PHE A 137 -9.16 -6.66 -5.07
N ASP A 138 -9.00 -7.97 -4.90
CA ASP A 138 -9.79 -8.76 -3.97
C ASP A 138 -9.51 -8.33 -2.53
N HIS A 139 -8.23 -8.20 -2.16
CA HIS A 139 -7.85 -7.76 -0.82
C HIS A 139 -8.19 -6.28 -0.56
N ALA A 140 -7.84 -5.39 -1.50
CA ALA A 140 -8.13 -3.96 -1.36
C ALA A 140 -9.65 -3.69 -1.42
N GLY A 141 -10.37 -4.42 -2.27
CA GLY A 141 -11.81 -4.33 -2.44
C GLY A 141 -12.56 -4.81 -1.21
N ALA A 142 -12.22 -5.98 -0.66
CA ALA A 142 -12.80 -6.48 0.59
C ALA A 142 -12.56 -5.49 1.74
N TRP A 143 -11.33 -4.99 1.89
CA TRP A 143 -11.03 -3.97 2.91
C TRP A 143 -11.86 -2.70 2.70
N ALA A 144 -11.99 -2.21 1.47
CA ALA A 144 -12.77 -1.02 1.18
C ALA A 144 -14.26 -1.22 1.47
N GLN A 145 -14.82 -2.40 1.19
CA GLN A 145 -16.20 -2.77 1.51
C GLN A 145 -16.41 -2.80 3.03
N ASP A 146 -15.53 -3.46 3.78
CA ASP A 146 -15.62 -3.55 5.25
C ASP A 146 -15.49 -2.17 5.93
N ASN A 147 -14.85 -1.21 5.25
CA ASN A 147 -14.57 0.13 5.78
C ASN A 147 -15.34 1.27 5.10
N GLU A 148 -16.31 0.96 4.23
CA GLU A 148 -17.04 1.96 3.43
C GLU A 148 -17.66 3.06 4.31
N GLY A 149 -18.30 2.67 5.42
CA GLY A 149 -18.93 3.61 6.34
C GLY A 149 -17.93 4.60 6.96
N GLU A 150 -16.74 4.15 7.34
CA GLU A 150 -15.71 5.04 7.91
C GLU A 150 -15.09 5.92 6.82
N ILE A 151 -14.92 5.40 5.59
CA ILE A 151 -14.46 6.18 4.42
C ILE A 151 -15.40 7.36 4.15
N LEU A 152 -16.70 7.09 4.09
CA LEU A 152 -17.72 8.12 3.86
C LEU A 152 -17.74 9.16 4.99
N LYS A 153 -17.69 8.69 6.24
CA LYS A 153 -17.61 9.57 7.42
C LYS A 153 -16.37 10.47 7.39
N LEU A 154 -15.22 9.93 7.00
CA LEU A 154 -13.99 10.71 6.87
C LEU A 154 -14.07 11.75 5.75
N ALA A 155 -14.77 11.45 4.66
CA ALA A 155 -15.03 12.41 3.59
C ALA A 155 -15.87 13.59 4.10
N GLU A 156 -16.91 13.32 4.89
CA GLU A 156 -17.72 14.36 5.56
C GLU A 156 -16.87 15.22 6.50
N ILE A 157 -16.08 14.59 7.38
CA ILE A 157 -15.18 15.30 8.31
C ILE A 157 -14.23 16.21 7.53
N ARG A 158 -13.63 15.72 6.44
CA ARG A 158 -12.73 16.52 5.59
C ARG A 158 -13.45 17.70 4.94
N ALA A 159 -14.67 17.49 4.43
CA ALA A 159 -15.47 18.54 3.83
C ALA A 159 -15.81 19.65 4.84
N GLU A 160 -16.21 19.28 6.06
CA GLU A 160 -16.46 20.27 7.11
C GLU A 160 -15.18 20.95 7.58
N SER A 161 -14.07 20.20 7.70
CA SER A 161 -12.78 20.76 8.12
C SER A 161 -12.29 21.82 7.12
N LYS A 162 -12.51 21.59 5.83
CA LYS A 162 -12.25 22.57 4.78
C LYS A 162 -13.09 23.84 4.99
N LYS A 163 -14.39 23.72 5.29
CA LYS A 163 -15.26 24.87 5.58
C LYS A 163 -14.78 25.66 6.80
N ARG A 164 -14.42 24.96 7.90
CA ARG A 164 -13.88 25.59 9.11
C ARG A 164 -12.56 26.31 8.85
N ALA A 165 -11.63 25.66 8.13
CA ALA A 165 -10.37 26.27 7.73
C ALA A 165 -10.57 27.53 6.87
N GLN A 166 -11.53 27.52 5.94
CA GLN A 166 -11.87 28.69 5.14
C GLN A 166 -12.44 29.83 5.99
N ALA A 167 -13.30 29.55 6.97
CA ALA A 167 -13.81 30.55 7.91
C ALA A 167 -12.67 31.23 8.67
N ILE A 168 -11.76 30.42 9.25
CA ILE A 168 -10.57 30.89 9.97
C ILE A 168 -9.70 31.78 9.07
N LEU A 169 -9.41 31.35 7.84
CA LEU A 169 -8.63 32.14 6.88
C LEU A 169 -9.31 33.46 6.48
N SER A 170 -10.64 33.48 6.50
CA SER A 170 -11.44 34.69 6.25
C SER A 170 -11.64 35.57 7.48
N GLY A 171 -11.08 35.20 8.64
CA GLY A 171 -11.25 35.92 9.90
C GLY A 171 -12.67 35.84 10.49
N LYS A 172 -13.42 34.78 10.15
CA LYS A 172 -14.79 34.52 10.61
C LYS A 172 -14.85 33.37 11.61
#